data_AF-A7Z5E3-F1
#
_entry.id   AF-A7Z5E3-F1
#
_cell.length_a   1.000
_cell.length_b   1.000
_cell.length_c   1.000
_cell.angle_alpha   90.00
_cell.angle_beta   90.00
_cell.angle_gamma   90.00
#
_symmetry.space_group_name_H-M   'P 1'
#
loop_
_entity.id
_entity.type
_entity.pdbx_description
1 polymer ?
#
loop_
_entity_poly.entity_id
_entity_poly.type
_entity_poly.pdbx_seq_one_letter_code
_entity_poly.pdbx_strand_id
1 'polypeptide(L)' 'MRAELDQRDEKLGYKIREAQMKKIPYIAVVGDRECCHQSVHVRQYGRENTFEENVSDFISRIIREAKQKIEIQEKQY' A
#
# COMPACT_ATOMS: atom_id res chain seq x y z
N MET A 1 6.98 -9.08 -5.79
CA MET A 1 6.41 -7.87 -5.16
C MET A 1 7.47 -6.78 -5.23
N ARG A 2 7.13 -5.57 -5.66
CA ARG A 2 8.03 -4.41 -5.63
C ARG A 2 7.48 -3.42 -4.62
N ALA A 3 8.27 -3.07 -3.62
CA ALA A 3 7.93 -2.09 -2.61
C ALA A 3 9.14 -1.17 -2.40
N GLU A 4 8.89 0.10 -2.07
CA GLU A 4 9.89 1.11 -1.81
C GLU A 4 9.51 1.85 -0.53
N LEU A 5 10.48 2.08 0.34
CA LEU A 5 10.26 2.75 1.62
C LEU A 5 10.69 4.22 1.49
N ASP A 6 9.76 5.14 1.67
CA ASP A 6 10.04 6.57 1.66
C ASP A 6 10.29 7.10 3.09
N GLN A 7 11.56 7.11 3.50
CA GLN A 7 11.99 7.58 4.84
C GLN A 7 12.37 9.07 4.89
N ARG A 8 12.11 9.87 3.85
CA ARG A 8 12.49 11.29 3.85
C ARG A 8 11.83 12.06 5.00
N ASP A 9 12.50 13.03 5.60
CA ASP A 9 11.91 13.87 6.64
C ASP A 9 11.04 14.99 6.02
N GLU A 10 9.98 14.57 5.33
CA GLU A 10 9.03 15.43 4.64
C GLU A 10 7.62 15.24 5.22
N LYS A 11 6.76 16.24 5.05
CA LYS A 11 5.37 16.17 5.49
C LYS A 11 4.67 14.95 4.88
N LEU A 12 4.03 14.14 5.71
CA LEU A 12 3.31 12.94 5.28
C LEU A 12 2.32 13.21 4.13
N GLY A 13 1.60 14.34 4.19
CA GLY A 13 0.67 14.74 3.14
C GLY A 13 1.34 14.98 1.77
N TYR A 14 2.59 15.44 1.75
CA TYR A 14 3.36 15.62 0.52
C TYR A 14 3.75 14.25 -0.08
N LYS A 15 4.28 13.34 0.73
CA LYS A 15 4.61 11.96 0.31
C LYS A 15 3.41 11.22 -0.28
N ILE A 16 2.25 11.33 0.37
CA ILE A 16 1.02 10.69 -0.11
C ILE A 16 0.63 11.26 -1.49
N ARG A 17 0.69 12.58 -1.68
CA ARG A 17 0.40 13.20 -2.98
C ARG A 17 1.39 12.77 -4.05
N GLU A 18 2.68 12.70 -3.74
CA GLU A 18 3.70 12.24 -4.69
C GLU A 18 3.47 10.77 -5.08
N ALA A 19 3.20 9.90 -4.12
CA ALA A 19 2.89 8.49 -4.37
C ALA A 19 1.61 8.32 -5.23
N GLN A 20 0.60 9.16 -5.00
CA GLN A 20 -0.59 9.22 -5.86
C GLN A 20 -0.25 9.70 -7.29
N MET A 21 0.62 10.72 -7.44
CA MET A 21 1.07 11.18 -8.76
C MET A 21 1.86 10.11 -9.51
N LYS A 22 2.66 9.31 -8.81
CA LYS A 22 3.37 8.13 -9.36
C LYS A 22 2.44 6.95 -9.68
N LYS A 23 1.13 7.08 -9.46
CA LYS A 23 0.11 6.06 -9.68
C LYS A 23 0.42 4.74 -8.94
N ILE A 24 1.00 4.85 -7.74
CA ILE A 24 1.34 3.69 -6.94
C ILE A 24 0.03 3.02 -6.48
N PRO A 25 -0.21 1.75 -6.81
CA PRO A 25 -1.51 1.10 -6.59
C PRO A 25 -1.91 1.02 -5.11
N TYR A 26 -0.93 0.88 -4.22
CA TYR A 26 -1.13 0.81 -2.77
C TYR A 26 -0.12 1.70 -2.07
N ILE A 27 -0.61 2.54 -1.16
CA ILE A 27 0.20 3.40 -0.30
C ILE A 27 -0.05 2.93 1.13
N ALA A 28 1.00 2.40 1.76
CA ALA A 28 1.00 2.01 3.15
C ALA A 28 1.56 3.17 3.99
N VAL A 29 0.76 3.67 4.93
CA VAL A 29 1.11 4.74 5.84
C VAL A 29 1.29 4.14 7.23
N VAL A 30 2.47 4.34 7.79
CA VAL A 30 2.83 3.90 9.14
C VAL A 30 3.29 5.14 9.91
N GLY A 31 2.54 5.53 10.92
CA GLY A 31 2.92 6.54 11.90
C GLY A 31 3.13 5.91 13.28
N ASP A 32 3.26 6.77 14.29
CA ASP A 32 3.51 6.34 15.67
C ASP A 32 2.37 5.49 16.23
N ARG A 33 1.12 5.84 15.90
CA ARG A 33 -0.07 5.11 16.35
C ARG A 33 -0.09 3.71 15.78
N GLU A 34 0.15 3.58 14.48
CA GLU A 34 0.15 2.31 13.77
C GLU A 34 1.30 1.41 14.23
N CYS A 35 2.46 2.00 14.51
CA CYS A 35 3.61 1.31 15.07
C CYS A 35 3.30 0.68 16.44
N CYS A 36 2.58 1.40 17.31
CA CYS A 36 2.13 0.87 18.60
C CYS A 36 1.11 -0.28 18.48
N HIS A 37 0.26 -0.26 17.44
CA HIS A 37 -0.82 -1.24 17.27
C HIS A 37 -0.47 -2.37 16.27
N GLN A 38 0.76 -2.39 15.74
CA GLN A 38 1.18 -3.29 14.66
C GLN A 38 0.20 -3.27 13.47
N SER A 39 -0.38 -2.10 13.21
CA SER A 39 -1.33 -1.86 12.13
C SER A 39 -0.67 -1.04 11.02
N VAL A 40 -1.37 -0.92 9.90
CA VAL A 40 -0.97 -0.08 8.79
C VAL A 40 -2.20 0.54 8.15
N HIS A 41 -2.10 1.83 7.83
CA HIS A 41 -3.14 2.51 7.06
C HIS A 41 -2.87 2.35 5.58
N VAL A 42 -3.79 1.69 4.88
CA VAL A 42 -3.66 1.38 3.46
C VAL A 42 -4.58 2.28 2.64
N ARG A 43 -4.00 2.91 1.62
CA ARG A 43 -4.70 3.71 0.62
C ARG A 43 -4.53 3.09 -0.75
N GLN A 44 -5.64 2.91 -1.46
CA GLN A 44 -5.62 2.40 -2.83
C GLN A 44 -5.69 3.55 -3.83
N TYR A 45 -4.86 3.50 -4.87
CA TYR A 45 -4.95 4.47 -5.95
C TYR A 45 -6.25 4.32 -6.73
N GLY A 46 -6.93 5.44 -6.97
CA GLY A 46 -8.20 5.47 -7.69
C GLY A 46 -9.42 5.04 -6.86
N ARG A 47 -9.26 4.78 -5.56
CA ARG A 47 -10.39 4.57 -4.62
C ARG A 47 -10.26 5.53 -3.45
N GLU A 48 -11.38 6.10 -3.01
CA GLU A 48 -11.41 6.95 -1.81
C GLU A 48 -11.32 6.14 -0.52
N ASN A 49 -11.55 4.82 -0.60
CA ASN A 49 -11.47 3.95 0.56
C ASN A 49 -10.04 3.86 1.09
N THR A 50 -9.90 4.34 2.33
CA THR A 50 -8.74 4.13 3.18
C THR A 50 -9.18 3.20 4.31
N PHE A 51 -8.35 2.26 4.71
CA PHE A 51 -8.64 1.36 5.81
C PHE A 51 -7.39 1.08 6.62
N GLU A 52 -7.59 0.66 7.86
CA GLU A 52 -6.53 0.22 8.76
C GLU A 52 -6.65 -1.31 8.88
N GLU A 53 -5.55 -2.01 8.71
CA GLU A 53 -5.49 -3.46 8.92
C GLU A 53 -4.18 -3.83 9.61
N ASN A 54 -4.09 -5.05 10.14
CA ASN A 54 -2.84 -5.51 10.75
C ASN A 54 -1.76 -5.70 9.67
N VAL A 55 -0.50 -5.45 10.01
CA VAL A 55 0.62 -5.60 9.07
C VAL A 55 0.68 -7.03 8.51
N SER A 56 0.41 -8.05 9.31
CA SER A 56 0.38 -9.45 8.84
C SER A 56 -0.67 -9.70 7.77
N ASP A 57 -1.84 -9.11 7.97
CA ASP A 57 -3.01 -9.29 7.11
C ASP A 57 -2.80 -8.55 5.79
N PHE A 58 -2.25 -7.33 5.87
CA PHE A 58 -1.89 -6.54 4.71
C PHE A 58 -0.90 -7.28 3.80
N ILE A 59 0.18 -7.83 4.37
CA ILE A 59 1.19 -8.56 3.60
C ILE A 59 0.57 -9.76 2.89
N SER A 60 -0.22 -10.55 3.62
CA SER A 60 -0.90 -11.73 3.08
C SER A 60 -1.85 -11.36 1.94
N ARG A 61 -2.61 -10.27 2.10
CA ARG A 61 -3.53 -9.75 1.11
C ARG A 61 -2.81 -9.28 -0.15
N ILE A 62 -1.73 -8.50 -0.03
CA ILE A 62 -0.96 -8.00 -1.17
C ILE A 62 -0.28 -9.15 -1.93
N ILE A 63 0.27 -10.15 -1.23
CA ILE A 63 0.87 -11.32 -1.89
C ILE A 63 -0.18 -12.08 -2.69
N ARG A 64 -1.38 -12.27 -2.12
CA ARG A 64 -2.49 -12.94 -2.81
C ARG A 64 -2.96 -12.16 -4.05
N GLU A 65 -3.16 -10.86 -3.91
CA GLU A 65 -3.59 -9.98 -5.01
C GLU A 65 -2.53 -9.91 -6.12
N ALA A 66 -1.24 -9.87 -5.77
CA ALA A 66 -0.15 -9.91 -6.74
C ALA A 66 -0.13 -11.22 -7.54
N LYS A 67 -0.34 -12.38 -6.87
CA LYS A 67 -0.43 -13.68 -7.55
C LYS A 67 -1.65 -13.76 -8.47
N GLN A 68 -2.82 -13.34 -8.00
CA GLN A 68 -4.05 -13.36 -8.80
C GLN A 68 -3.94 -12.46 -10.04
N LYS A 69 -3.32 -11.28 -9.93
CA LYS A 69 -3.11 -10.42 -11.10
C LYS A 69 -2.20 -11.06 -12.15
N ILE A 70 -1.17 -11.81 -11.74
CA ILE A 70 -0.28 -12.54 -12.65
C ILE A 70 -1.07 -13.62 -13.41
N GLU A 71 -1.86 -14.43 -12.70
CA GLU A 71 -2.67 -15.51 -13.31
C GLU A 71 -3.73 -14.99 -14.29
N ILE A 72 -4.33 -13.83 -14.02
CA ILE A 72 -5.31 -13.20 -14.92
C ILE A 72 -4.61 -12.69 -16.20
N GLN A 73 -3.36 -12.25 -16.09
CA GLN A 73 -2.58 -11.74 -17.23
C GLN A 73 -2.05 -12.87 -18.12
N GLU A 74 -1.71 -14.04 -17.55
CA GLU A 74 -1.30 -15.23 -18.30
C GLU A 74 -2.45 -15.89 -19.07
N LYS A 75 -3.70 -15.76 -18.62
CA LYS A 75 -4.88 -16.28 -19.34
C LYS A 75 -5.41 -15.37 -20.45
N GLN A 76 -4.83 -14.19 -20.60
CA GLN A 76 -5.19 -13.19 -21.62
C GLN A 76 -4.23 -13.19 -22.81
N TYR A 77 -3.28 -14.13 -22.86
CA TYR A 77 -2.41 -14.46 -23.98
C TYR A 77 -2.59 -15.93 -24.38
#